data_AF-A0A918ECY2-F1
#
_entry.id   AF-A0A918ECY2-F1
#
_cell.length_a   1.000
_cell.length_b   1.000
_cell.length_c   1.000
_cell.angle_alpha   90.00
_cell.angle_beta   90.00
_cell.angle_gamma   90.00
#
_symmetry.space_group_name_H-M   'P 1'
#
loop_
_entity.id
_entity.type
_entity.pdbx_description
1 polymer ?
#
loop_
_entity_poly.entity_id
_entity_poly.type
_entity_poly.pdbx_seq_one_letter_code
_entity_poly.pdbx_strand_id
1 'polypeptide(L)'
;MMNAAEPQVTPAPEPRTRPCAHCGRPVTARKPTGRPPRYCPPDQRDCAARARAERIAARAADTAGGPAALRQSVVELAGHLDEAWEPLQDLVESAQGARTLLTTLRDDLIARVERAEQAAEQATAAREQADQRALAAEVARDDALDQARQARAQRTEALRARDTAEQATQDALRAQERLRAERDAAREQADQAAATAAATVTDITATADRRVQAAADAAAAAREQAAALRAQVESLRDQLRDRDERLHEAARAADRLRADTEHRLAQAAADATHRIDQAVADAERRVEQARAELAALREQHERRVLDLGRQLGAQTERADRLQRAHDRHRELIDRLLATARTDPATPTQDPADREQADVEHGARNTLHAVIAMLESARVTPDGTEAPSSP
;
A
#
# COMPACT_ATOMS: atom_id res chain seq x y z
N MET A 1 -79.01 -111.39 -18.94
CA MET A 1 -78.65 -112.69 -18.32
C MET A 1 -79.29 -112.67 -16.94
N MET A 2 -80.20 -113.55 -16.51
CA MET A 2 -80.49 -114.94 -16.85
C MET A 2 -82.00 -115.19 -16.99
N ASN A 3 -82.31 -116.29 -17.67
CA ASN A 3 -83.59 -116.75 -18.19
C ASN A 3 -84.61 -117.18 -17.14
N ALA A 4 -85.90 -116.95 -17.43
CA ALA A 4 -87.02 -117.70 -16.88
C ALA A 4 -87.50 -118.71 -17.93
N ALA A 5 -87.65 -119.98 -17.56
CA ALA A 5 -88.10 -121.06 -18.43
C ALA A 5 -89.62 -121.30 -18.27
N GLU A 6 -90.34 -121.39 -19.38
CA GLU A 6 -91.74 -121.82 -19.46
C GLU A 6 -91.84 -123.31 -19.84
N PRO A 7 -92.81 -124.08 -19.28
CA PRO A 7 -93.11 -125.43 -19.73
C PRO A 7 -94.36 -125.51 -20.64
N GLN A 8 -94.27 -126.33 -21.69
CA GLN A 8 -95.35 -126.66 -22.63
C GLN A 8 -96.40 -127.62 -22.03
N VAL A 9 -97.68 -127.45 -22.42
CA VAL A 9 -98.84 -128.25 -22.00
C VAL A 9 -99.48 -128.93 -23.22
N THR A 10 -99.73 -130.25 -23.13
CA THR A 10 -100.50 -131.06 -24.09
C THR A 10 -102.02 -131.08 -23.76
N PRO A 11 -102.93 -131.17 -24.76
CA PRO A 11 -104.37 -130.95 -24.56
C PRO A 11 -105.16 -132.18 -24.05
N ALA A 12 -106.18 -131.92 -23.22
CA ALA A 12 -107.02 -132.89 -22.51
C ALA A 12 -108.38 -133.20 -23.23
N PRO A 13 -109.00 -134.38 -22.99
CA PRO A 13 -110.18 -134.90 -23.71
C PRO A 13 -111.55 -134.26 -23.33
N GLU A 14 -112.53 -134.32 -24.24
CA GLU A 14 -113.85 -133.66 -24.16
C GLU A 14 -114.72 -134.08 -22.93
N PRO A 15 -115.36 -133.12 -22.23
CA PRO A 15 -116.07 -133.38 -20.98
C PRO A 15 -117.51 -133.92 -21.15
N ARG A 16 -117.84 -135.00 -20.43
CA ARG A 16 -119.20 -135.59 -20.35
C ARG A 16 -120.18 -134.65 -19.62
N THR A 17 -121.42 -134.52 -20.13
CA THR A 17 -122.46 -133.62 -19.56
C THR A 17 -123.75 -134.34 -19.17
N ARG A 18 -124.50 -133.79 -18.19
CA ARG A 18 -125.83 -134.27 -17.74
C ARG A 18 -126.78 -133.09 -17.45
N PRO A 19 -128.07 -133.13 -17.79
CA PRO A 19 -129.00 -132.03 -17.50
C PRO A 19 -129.20 -131.79 -15.99
N CYS A 20 -129.23 -130.52 -15.61
CA CYS A 20 -129.51 -130.01 -14.27
C CYS A 20 -130.93 -130.36 -13.84
N ALA A 21 -131.10 -130.89 -12.62
CA ALA A 21 -132.41 -131.29 -12.10
C ALA A 21 -133.36 -130.13 -11.80
N HIS A 22 -132.88 -128.88 -11.76
CA HIS A 22 -133.71 -127.70 -11.49
C HIS A 22 -134.02 -126.89 -12.76
N CYS A 23 -133.04 -126.67 -13.64
CA CYS A 23 -133.22 -125.83 -14.83
C CYS A 23 -133.04 -126.56 -16.19
N GLY A 24 -132.81 -127.88 -16.17
CA GLY A 24 -132.70 -128.72 -17.37
C GLY A 24 -131.40 -128.58 -18.18
N ARG A 25 -130.55 -127.57 -17.91
CA ARG A 25 -129.32 -127.32 -18.70
C ARG A 25 -128.22 -128.37 -18.51
N PRO A 26 -127.44 -128.73 -19.55
CA PRO A 26 -126.34 -129.69 -19.41
C PRO A 26 -125.25 -129.12 -18.49
N VAL A 27 -124.95 -129.86 -17.43
CA VAL A 27 -123.89 -129.59 -16.47
C VAL A 27 -122.73 -130.53 -16.79
N THR A 28 -121.53 -129.98 -16.97
CA THR A 28 -120.29 -130.72 -17.22
C THR A 28 -119.72 -131.29 -15.92
N ALA A 29 -119.06 -132.45 -15.99
CA ALA A 29 -118.31 -132.95 -14.85
C ALA A 29 -117.10 -132.05 -14.56
N ARG A 30 -116.90 -131.67 -13.30
CA ARG A 30 -115.72 -130.88 -12.87
C ARG A 30 -114.39 -131.66 -12.94
N LYS A 31 -114.44 -132.98 -13.09
CA LYS A 31 -113.28 -133.86 -13.27
C LYS A 31 -113.55 -134.85 -14.40
N PRO A 32 -112.57 -135.19 -15.25
CA PRO A 32 -112.78 -135.97 -16.48
C PRO A 32 -113.30 -137.39 -16.25
N THR A 33 -113.07 -137.98 -15.07
CA THR A 33 -113.57 -139.31 -14.67
C THR A 33 -114.79 -139.26 -13.74
N GLY A 34 -115.28 -138.06 -13.39
CA GLY A 34 -116.36 -137.87 -12.43
C GLY A 34 -117.76 -137.84 -13.06
N ARG A 35 -118.79 -138.20 -12.28
CA ARG A 35 -120.20 -138.04 -12.68
C ARG A 35 -120.59 -136.55 -12.60
N PRO A 36 -121.23 -135.95 -13.62
CA PRO A 36 -121.62 -134.54 -13.54
C PRO A 36 -122.60 -134.27 -12.39
N PRO A 37 -122.47 -133.12 -11.69
CA PRO A 37 -123.31 -132.79 -10.55
C PRO A 37 -124.78 -132.62 -10.95
N ARG A 38 -125.70 -132.95 -10.03
CA ARG A 38 -127.16 -132.87 -10.27
C ARG A 38 -127.67 -131.45 -10.49
N TYR A 39 -126.96 -130.43 -10.01
CA TYR A 39 -127.36 -129.02 -10.08
C TYR A 39 -126.23 -128.17 -10.66
N CYS A 40 -126.57 -127.00 -11.21
CA CYS A 40 -125.57 -126.04 -11.67
C CYS A 40 -124.73 -125.51 -10.50
N PRO A 41 -123.42 -125.31 -10.69
CA PRO A 41 -122.53 -124.76 -9.68
C PRO A 41 -122.84 -123.28 -9.36
N PRO A 42 -122.34 -122.76 -8.22
CA PRO A 42 -122.62 -121.40 -7.77
C PRO A 42 -122.15 -120.34 -8.77
N ASP A 43 -120.99 -120.58 -9.37
CA ASP A 43 -120.34 -119.78 -10.41
C ASP A 43 -121.19 -119.60 -11.70
N GLN A 44 -122.23 -120.41 -11.91
CA GLN A 44 -123.16 -120.21 -13.03
C GLN A 44 -124.50 -119.63 -12.59
N ARG A 45 -125.24 -120.36 -11.74
CA ARG A 45 -126.64 -120.01 -11.38
C ARG A 45 -127.07 -120.47 -9.98
N ASP A 46 -126.14 -121.07 -9.23
CA ASP A 46 -126.38 -121.65 -7.90
C ASP A 46 -127.73 -122.36 -7.74
N CYS A 47 -128.08 -123.20 -8.71
CA CYS A 47 -129.35 -123.92 -8.71
C CYS A 47 -129.45 -124.89 -7.51
N ALA A 48 -128.32 -125.26 -6.91
CA ALA A 48 -128.26 -126.04 -5.69
C ALA A 48 -128.74 -125.25 -4.47
N ALA A 49 -128.26 -124.01 -4.29
CA ALA A 49 -128.73 -123.15 -3.20
C ALA A 49 -130.20 -122.77 -3.37
N ARG A 50 -130.64 -122.47 -4.60
CA ARG A 50 -132.07 -122.18 -4.87
C ARG A 50 -132.99 -123.36 -4.58
N ALA A 51 -132.68 -124.56 -5.07
CA ALA A 51 -133.47 -125.75 -4.76
C ALA A 51 -133.40 -126.16 -3.27
N ARG A 52 -132.37 -125.72 -2.53
CA ARG A 52 -132.29 -125.89 -1.07
C ARG A 52 -133.13 -124.83 -0.36
N ALA A 53 -133.11 -123.58 -0.82
CA ALA A 53 -133.94 -122.50 -0.31
C ALA A 53 -135.43 -122.77 -0.54
N GLU A 54 -135.84 -123.28 -1.71
CA GLU A 54 -137.23 -123.69 -1.95
C GLU A 54 -137.67 -124.82 -1.03
N ARG A 55 -136.80 -125.80 -0.73
CA ARG A 55 -137.11 -126.87 0.23
C ARG A 55 -137.14 -126.38 1.68
N ILE A 56 -136.31 -125.42 2.04
CA ILE A 56 -136.32 -124.78 3.37
C ILE A 56 -137.56 -123.89 3.50
N ALA A 57 -137.93 -123.13 2.47
CA ALA A 57 -139.13 -122.31 2.43
C ALA A 57 -140.41 -123.17 2.49
N ALA A 58 -140.46 -124.29 1.77
CA ALA A 58 -141.56 -125.25 1.86
C ALA A 58 -141.68 -125.87 3.27
N ARG A 59 -140.55 -126.17 3.94
CA ARG A 59 -140.55 -126.61 5.34
C ARG A 59 -140.93 -125.51 6.33
N ALA A 60 -140.49 -124.28 6.10
CA ALA A 60 -140.80 -123.12 6.94
C ALA A 60 -142.28 -122.71 6.83
N ALA A 61 -142.89 -122.92 5.66
CA ALA A 61 -144.32 -122.76 5.47
C ALA A 61 -145.15 -123.83 6.21
N ASP A 62 -144.62 -125.05 6.35
CA ASP A 62 -145.25 -126.13 7.13
C ASP A 62 -145.06 -125.99 8.66
N THR A 63 -144.01 -125.30 9.13
CA THR A 63 -143.74 -125.12 10.57
C THR A 63 -144.17 -123.76 11.13
N ALA A 64 -144.41 -122.75 10.30
CA ALA A 64 -144.97 -121.47 10.72
C ALA A 64 -146.49 -121.58 10.85
N GLY A 65 -146.95 -122.07 12.00
CA GLY A 65 -148.36 -122.18 12.36
C GLY A 65 -149.10 -120.84 12.29
N GLY A 66 -149.71 -120.56 11.14
CA GLY A 66 -150.66 -119.48 10.92
C GLY A 66 -150.12 -118.04 11.05
N PRO A 67 -150.81 -117.05 10.47
CA PRO A 67 -150.36 -115.66 10.32
C PRO A 67 -150.20 -114.86 11.62
N ALA A 68 -150.47 -115.45 12.79
CA ALA A 68 -150.30 -114.80 14.09
C ALA A 68 -148.87 -114.97 14.66
N ALA A 69 -148.24 -116.14 14.49
CA ALA A 69 -146.91 -116.42 15.05
C ALA A 69 -145.77 -115.65 14.34
N LEU A 70 -145.95 -115.32 13.05
CA LEU A 70 -145.00 -114.53 12.26
C LEU A 70 -144.97 -113.05 12.64
N ARG A 71 -146.06 -112.49 13.19
CA ARG A 71 -146.06 -111.08 13.62
C ARG A 71 -145.30 -110.89 14.92
N GLN A 72 -145.37 -111.86 15.82
CA GLN A 72 -144.70 -111.78 17.12
C GLN A 72 -143.17 -111.85 17.00
N SER A 73 -142.67 -112.74 16.15
CA SER A 73 -141.23 -112.91 15.89
C SER A 73 -140.61 -111.74 15.12
N VAL A 74 -141.38 -111.05 14.27
CA VAL A 74 -140.91 -109.81 13.61
C VAL A 74 -140.79 -108.64 14.62
N VAL A 75 -141.68 -108.58 15.62
CA VAL A 75 -141.61 -107.55 16.67
C VAL A 75 -140.45 -107.82 17.63
N GLU A 76 -140.20 -109.07 18.02
CA GLU A 76 -139.05 -109.44 18.87
C GLU A 76 -137.70 -109.21 18.16
N LEU A 77 -137.61 -109.49 16.85
CA LEU A 77 -136.40 -109.22 16.07
C LEU A 77 -136.14 -107.72 15.89
N ALA A 78 -137.20 -106.92 15.74
CA ALA A 78 -137.08 -105.46 15.70
C ALA A 78 -136.59 -104.90 17.05
N GLY A 79 -137.08 -105.43 18.17
CA GLY A 79 -136.62 -105.05 19.51
C GLY A 79 -135.15 -105.37 19.77
N HIS A 80 -134.67 -106.56 19.38
CA HIS A 80 -133.25 -106.92 19.54
C HIS A 80 -132.32 -106.22 18.55
N LEU A 81 -132.81 -105.80 17.38
CA LEU A 81 -132.05 -104.96 16.47
C LEU A 81 -131.91 -103.54 17.00
N ASP A 82 -132.93 -102.99 17.67
CA ASP A 82 -132.83 -101.70 18.36
C ASP A 82 -131.87 -101.77 19.57
N GLU A 83 -131.96 -102.81 20.42
CA GLU A 83 -131.05 -103.01 21.57
C GLU A 83 -129.58 -103.24 21.15
N ALA A 84 -129.34 -103.86 19.99
CA ALA A 84 -128.00 -104.06 19.47
C ALA A 84 -127.44 -102.81 18.75
N TRP A 85 -128.30 -101.86 18.40
CA TRP A 85 -127.92 -100.63 17.69
C TRP A 85 -127.34 -99.58 18.64
N GLU A 86 -127.85 -99.46 19.87
CA GLU A 86 -127.31 -98.55 20.89
C GLU A 86 -125.80 -98.74 21.16
N PRO A 87 -125.27 -99.94 21.45
CA PRO A 87 -123.83 -100.11 21.71
C PRO A 87 -122.96 -99.92 20.46
N LEU A 88 -123.50 -100.14 19.25
CA LEU A 88 -122.82 -99.79 18.00
C LEU A 88 -122.79 -98.29 17.77
N GLN A 89 -123.87 -97.58 18.13
CA GLN A 89 -123.93 -96.13 18.08
C GLN A 89 -122.94 -95.52 19.08
N ASP A 90 -122.87 -96.01 20.31
CA ASP A 90 -121.85 -95.60 21.30
C ASP A 90 -120.41 -95.86 20.81
N LEU A 91 -120.17 -96.97 20.10
CA LEU A 91 -118.87 -97.28 19.51
C LEU A 91 -118.53 -96.32 18.35
N VAL A 92 -119.51 -95.96 17.53
CA VAL A 92 -119.33 -95.00 16.43
C VAL A 92 -119.11 -93.59 16.98
N GLU A 93 -119.87 -93.16 17.98
CA GLU A 93 -119.71 -91.87 18.65
C GLU A 93 -118.37 -91.78 19.38
N SER A 94 -117.95 -92.85 20.07
CA SER A 94 -116.61 -92.91 20.69
C SER A 94 -115.48 -92.97 19.66
N ALA A 95 -115.64 -93.65 18.52
CA ALA A 95 -114.66 -93.65 17.43
C ALA A 95 -114.58 -92.28 16.73
N GLN A 96 -115.72 -91.59 16.56
CA GLN A 96 -115.77 -90.22 16.04
C GLN A 96 -115.16 -89.23 17.04
N GLY A 97 -115.43 -89.40 18.34
CA GLY A 97 -114.81 -88.63 19.42
C GLY A 97 -113.30 -88.84 19.47
N ALA A 98 -112.83 -90.09 19.40
CA ALA A 98 -111.41 -90.43 19.35
C ALA A 98 -110.74 -89.86 18.09
N ARG A 99 -111.40 -89.92 16.94
CA ARG A 99 -110.90 -89.31 15.70
C ARG A 99 -110.81 -87.79 15.82
N THR A 100 -111.81 -87.14 16.39
CA THR A 100 -111.80 -85.70 16.63
C THR A 100 -110.66 -85.32 17.58
N LEU A 101 -110.50 -86.02 18.69
CA LEU A 101 -109.39 -85.83 19.63
C LEU A 101 -108.02 -86.04 18.98
N LEU A 102 -107.84 -87.09 18.15
CA LEU A 102 -106.60 -87.31 17.41
C LEU A 102 -106.34 -86.21 16.38
N THR A 103 -107.38 -85.68 15.75
CA THR A 103 -107.26 -84.56 14.80
C THR A 103 -106.84 -83.30 15.53
N THR A 104 -107.50 -82.98 16.66
CA THR A 104 -107.13 -81.84 17.52
C THR A 104 -105.72 -82.00 18.08
N LEU A 105 -105.32 -83.18 18.56
CA LEU A 105 -103.98 -83.45 19.05
C LEU A 105 -102.92 -83.32 17.94
N ARG A 106 -103.23 -83.80 16.73
CA ARG A 106 -102.33 -83.64 15.58
C ARG A 106 -102.17 -82.16 15.23
N ASP A 107 -103.26 -81.42 15.16
CA ASP A 107 -103.24 -80.00 14.81
C ASP A 107 -102.54 -79.17 15.92
N ASP A 108 -102.72 -79.52 17.20
CA ASP A 108 -101.97 -78.96 18.33
C ASP A 108 -100.48 -79.27 18.26
N LEU A 109 -100.09 -80.50 17.89
CA LEU A 109 -98.69 -80.88 17.72
C LEU A 109 -98.05 -80.12 16.55
N ILE A 110 -98.76 -79.98 15.42
CA ILE A 110 -98.32 -79.16 14.29
C ILE A 110 -98.11 -77.71 14.75
N ALA A 111 -99.10 -77.10 15.41
CA ALA A 111 -98.99 -75.74 15.91
C ALA A 111 -97.89 -75.55 16.98
N ARG A 112 -97.54 -76.60 17.74
CA ARG A 112 -96.39 -76.58 18.67
C ARG A 112 -95.06 -76.66 17.92
N VAL A 113 -94.97 -77.49 16.88
CA VAL A 113 -93.78 -77.61 16.03
C VAL A 113 -93.56 -76.30 15.28
N GLU A 114 -94.58 -75.72 14.64
CA GLU A 114 -94.49 -74.43 13.93
C GLU A 114 -94.05 -73.30 14.86
N ARG A 115 -94.60 -73.23 16.09
CA ARG A 115 -94.14 -72.24 17.09
C ARG A 115 -92.70 -72.49 17.54
N ALA A 116 -92.29 -73.75 17.68
CA ALA A 116 -90.92 -74.10 18.05
C ALA A 116 -89.93 -73.76 16.92
N GLU A 117 -90.30 -74.01 15.67
CA GLU A 117 -89.52 -73.64 14.48
C GLU A 117 -89.40 -72.13 14.36
N GLN A 118 -90.50 -71.38 14.46
CA GLN A 118 -90.48 -69.91 14.46
C GLN A 118 -89.63 -69.35 15.59
N ALA A 119 -89.72 -69.93 16.79
CA ALA A 119 -88.87 -69.51 17.92
C ALA A 119 -87.39 -69.82 17.66
N ALA A 120 -87.05 -70.95 17.03
CA ALA A 120 -85.68 -71.31 16.66
C ALA A 120 -85.12 -70.40 15.56
N GLU A 121 -85.94 -70.04 14.57
CA GLU A 121 -85.59 -69.07 13.53
C GLU A 121 -85.35 -67.67 14.13
N GLN A 122 -86.24 -67.21 15.00
CA GLN A 122 -86.08 -65.93 15.71
C GLN A 122 -84.83 -65.93 16.60
N ALA A 123 -84.53 -67.04 17.28
CA ALA A 123 -83.32 -67.18 18.09
C ALA A 123 -82.05 -67.16 17.23
N THR A 124 -82.08 -67.80 16.07
CA THR A 124 -80.97 -67.80 15.10
C THR A 124 -80.75 -66.40 14.54
N ALA A 125 -81.82 -65.72 14.10
CA ALA A 125 -81.76 -64.35 13.60
C ALA A 125 -81.29 -63.36 14.68
N ALA A 126 -81.74 -63.51 15.93
CA ALA A 126 -81.29 -62.69 17.04
C ALA A 126 -79.81 -62.92 17.35
N ARG A 127 -79.33 -64.17 17.25
CA ARG A 127 -77.92 -64.51 17.41
C ARG A 127 -77.07 -63.90 16.29
N GLU A 128 -77.48 -64.05 15.04
CA GLU A 128 -76.80 -63.42 13.90
C GLU A 128 -76.73 -61.91 14.03
N GLN A 129 -77.83 -61.27 14.48
CA GLN A 129 -77.84 -59.84 14.72
C GLN A 129 -76.92 -59.44 15.90
N ALA A 130 -76.85 -60.25 16.95
CA ALA A 130 -75.93 -60.03 18.06
C ALA A 130 -74.47 -60.17 17.61
N ASP A 131 -74.14 -61.18 16.80
CA ASP A 131 -72.81 -61.41 16.25
C ASP A 131 -72.41 -60.25 15.31
N GLN A 132 -73.33 -59.77 14.46
CA GLN A 132 -73.10 -58.59 13.62
C GLN A 132 -72.83 -57.32 14.44
N ARG A 133 -73.57 -57.10 15.53
CA ARG A 133 -73.34 -55.96 16.44
C ARG A 133 -72.01 -56.07 17.18
N ALA A 134 -71.63 -57.27 17.60
CA ALA A 134 -70.35 -57.53 18.24
C ALA A 134 -69.19 -57.23 17.29
N LEU A 135 -69.24 -57.74 16.05
CA LEU A 135 -68.25 -57.44 15.01
C LEU A 135 -68.17 -55.94 14.70
N ALA A 136 -69.32 -55.26 14.57
CA ALA A 136 -69.34 -53.82 14.34
C ALA A 136 -68.71 -53.02 15.51
N ALA A 137 -68.93 -53.47 16.76
CA ALA A 137 -68.32 -52.86 17.93
C ALA A 137 -66.81 -53.11 18.01
N GLU A 138 -66.34 -54.30 17.60
CA GLU A 138 -64.91 -54.61 17.50
C GLU A 138 -64.21 -53.75 16.44
N VAL A 139 -64.79 -53.64 15.25
CA VAL A 139 -64.27 -52.76 14.18
C VAL A 139 -64.23 -51.30 14.66
N ALA A 140 -65.30 -50.79 15.28
CA ALA A 140 -65.33 -49.42 15.79
C ALA A 140 -64.29 -49.17 16.90
N ARG A 141 -64.04 -50.17 17.76
CA ARG A 141 -62.99 -50.09 18.79
C ARG A 141 -61.61 -50.05 18.15
N ASP A 142 -61.34 -50.92 17.18
CA ASP A 142 -60.04 -51.01 16.54
C ASP A 142 -59.75 -49.75 15.71
N ASP A 143 -60.75 -49.21 15.00
CA ASP A 143 -60.67 -47.91 14.32
C ASP A 143 -60.37 -46.76 15.30
N ALA A 144 -61.02 -46.73 16.46
CA ALA A 144 -60.77 -45.72 17.49
C ALA A 144 -59.35 -45.83 18.08
N LEU A 145 -58.84 -47.05 18.25
CA LEU A 145 -57.47 -47.28 18.70
C LEU A 145 -56.45 -46.83 17.66
N ASP A 146 -56.71 -47.08 16.37
CA ASP A 146 -55.84 -46.64 15.29
C ASP A 146 -55.85 -45.12 15.12
N GLN A 147 -57.02 -44.48 15.22
CA GLN A 147 -57.12 -43.01 15.27
C GLN A 147 -56.33 -42.43 16.46
N ALA A 148 -56.41 -43.06 17.64
CA ALA A 148 -55.65 -42.63 18.81
C ALA A 148 -54.13 -42.80 18.62
N ARG A 149 -53.68 -43.88 17.95
CA ARG A 149 -52.27 -44.08 17.59
C ARG A 149 -51.78 -43.02 16.61
N GLN A 150 -52.56 -42.75 15.56
CA GLN A 150 -52.25 -41.73 14.55
C GLN A 150 -52.17 -40.34 15.18
N ALA A 151 -53.13 -39.97 16.02
CA ALA A 151 -53.13 -38.67 16.72
C ALA A 151 -51.90 -38.50 17.63
N ARG A 152 -51.47 -39.57 18.32
CA ARG A 152 -50.23 -39.56 19.13
C ARG A 152 -48.99 -39.42 18.27
N ALA A 153 -48.93 -40.10 17.13
CA ALA A 153 -47.83 -40.00 16.18
C ALA A 153 -47.72 -38.57 15.62
N GLN A 154 -48.83 -38.00 15.15
CA GLN A 154 -48.91 -36.61 14.67
C GLN A 154 -48.52 -35.60 15.75
N ARG A 155 -48.99 -35.77 16.99
CA ARG A 155 -48.57 -34.91 18.11
C ARG A 155 -47.06 -34.99 18.35
N THR A 156 -46.48 -36.18 18.30
CA THR A 156 -45.04 -36.37 18.52
C THR A 156 -44.23 -35.73 17.40
N GLU A 157 -44.68 -35.86 16.15
CA GLU A 157 -44.07 -35.20 15.00
C GLU A 157 -44.16 -33.68 15.10
N ALA A 158 -45.32 -33.14 15.48
CA ALA A 158 -45.51 -31.70 15.69
C ALA A 158 -44.60 -31.15 16.79
N LEU A 159 -44.40 -31.89 17.89
CA LEU A 159 -43.45 -31.49 18.94
C LEU A 159 -42.02 -31.50 18.44
N ARG A 160 -41.60 -32.53 17.69
CA ARG A 160 -40.27 -32.55 17.06
C ARG A 160 -40.06 -31.38 16.12
N ALA A 161 -41.06 -31.05 15.29
CA ALA A 161 -41.00 -29.92 14.37
C ALA A 161 -40.93 -28.57 15.12
N ARG A 162 -41.61 -28.44 16.25
CA ARG A 162 -41.48 -27.26 17.12
C ARG A 162 -40.08 -27.17 17.71
N ASP A 163 -39.56 -28.25 18.27
CA ASP A 163 -38.25 -28.27 18.92
C ASP A 163 -37.13 -27.98 17.90
N THR A 164 -37.23 -28.48 16.65
CA THR A 164 -36.29 -28.12 15.59
C THR A 164 -36.39 -26.65 15.17
N ALA A 165 -37.61 -26.09 15.12
CA ALA A 165 -37.80 -24.66 14.83
C ALA A 165 -37.25 -23.75 15.95
N GLU A 166 -37.40 -24.16 17.21
CA GLU A 166 -36.83 -23.47 18.37
C GLU A 166 -35.29 -23.50 18.32
N GLN A 167 -34.69 -24.67 18.03
CA GLN A 167 -33.24 -24.79 17.84
C GLN A 167 -32.73 -23.91 16.71
N ALA A 168 -33.40 -23.94 15.53
CA ALA A 168 -33.03 -23.09 14.40
C ALA A 168 -33.12 -21.59 14.74
N THR A 169 -34.10 -21.19 15.54
CA THR A 169 -34.24 -19.81 16.02
C THR A 169 -33.10 -19.43 16.97
N GLN A 170 -32.74 -20.30 17.91
CA GLN A 170 -31.60 -20.05 18.82
C GLN A 170 -30.27 -19.96 18.06
N ASP A 171 -30.06 -20.83 17.08
CA ASP A 171 -28.85 -20.80 16.25
C ASP A 171 -28.78 -19.55 15.37
N ALA A 172 -29.92 -19.08 14.85
CA ALA A 172 -30.00 -17.81 14.13
C ALA A 172 -29.68 -16.61 15.04
N LEU A 173 -30.16 -16.61 16.29
CA LEU A 173 -29.82 -15.56 17.26
C LEU A 173 -28.32 -15.56 17.61
N ARG A 174 -27.73 -16.74 17.88
CA ARG A 174 -26.29 -16.88 18.11
C ARG A 174 -25.47 -16.44 16.89
N ALA A 175 -25.93 -16.76 15.68
CA ALA A 175 -25.30 -16.29 14.45
C ALA A 175 -25.36 -14.76 14.33
N GLN A 176 -26.51 -14.16 14.65
CA GLN A 176 -26.67 -12.71 14.65
C GLN A 176 -25.76 -12.03 15.69
N GLU A 177 -25.65 -12.59 16.89
CA GLU A 177 -24.76 -12.09 17.95
C GLU A 177 -23.29 -12.16 17.52
N ARG A 178 -22.84 -13.27 16.91
CA ARG A 178 -21.50 -13.39 16.34
C ARG A 178 -21.23 -12.34 15.27
N LEU A 179 -22.14 -12.15 14.33
CA LEU A 179 -22.00 -11.14 13.28
C LEU A 179 -21.97 -9.71 13.84
N ARG A 180 -22.72 -9.42 14.91
CA ARG A 180 -22.65 -8.12 15.60
C ARG A 180 -21.31 -7.93 16.27
N ALA A 181 -20.82 -8.94 16.99
CA ALA A 181 -19.50 -8.90 17.64
C ALA A 181 -18.36 -8.73 16.61
N GLU A 182 -18.41 -9.45 15.48
CA GLU A 182 -17.45 -9.31 14.38
C GLU A 182 -17.48 -7.91 13.76
N ARG A 183 -18.68 -7.37 13.52
CA ARG A 183 -18.83 -6.00 13.01
C ARG A 183 -18.29 -4.96 13.99
N ASP A 184 -18.58 -5.11 15.27
CA ASP A 184 -18.15 -4.15 16.29
C ASP A 184 -16.62 -4.22 16.48
N ALA A 185 -16.03 -5.42 16.47
CA ALA A 185 -14.57 -5.60 16.45
C ALA A 185 -13.92 -5.00 15.19
N ALA A 186 -14.52 -5.19 14.01
CA ALA A 186 -14.02 -4.59 12.77
C ALA A 186 -14.10 -3.06 12.81
N ARG A 187 -15.14 -2.49 13.44
CA ARG A 187 -15.28 -1.05 13.64
C ARG A 187 -14.22 -0.50 14.59
N GLU A 188 -13.99 -1.17 15.72
CA GLU A 188 -12.91 -0.80 16.66
C GLU A 188 -11.53 -0.84 15.99
N GLN A 189 -11.26 -1.87 15.18
CA GLN A 189 -10.02 -1.95 14.40
C GLN A 189 -9.88 -0.81 13.39
N ALA A 190 -10.98 -0.45 12.70
CA ALA A 190 -10.98 0.67 11.77
C ALA A 190 -10.75 2.01 12.49
N ASP A 191 -11.37 2.22 13.65
CA ASP A 191 -11.20 3.43 14.46
C ASP A 191 -9.76 3.54 15.00
N GLN A 192 -9.18 2.42 15.45
CA GLN A 192 -7.77 2.36 15.88
C GLN A 192 -6.79 2.64 14.72
N ALA A 193 -7.05 2.07 13.55
CA ALA A 193 -6.25 2.31 12.36
C ALA A 193 -6.34 3.78 11.91
N ALA A 194 -7.54 4.37 11.93
CA ALA A 194 -7.75 5.78 11.62
C ALA A 194 -7.03 6.70 12.63
N ALA A 195 -7.10 6.41 13.92
CA ALA A 195 -6.38 7.16 14.95
C ALA A 195 -4.85 7.06 14.77
N THR A 196 -4.33 5.88 14.47
CA THR A 196 -2.90 5.64 14.20
C THR A 196 -2.44 6.39 12.94
N ALA A 197 -3.24 6.37 11.87
CA ALA A 197 -2.96 7.12 10.65
C ALA A 197 -2.96 8.63 10.90
N ALA A 198 -3.94 9.16 11.65
CA ALA A 198 -4.01 10.58 12.00
C ALA A 198 -2.81 11.03 12.86
N ALA A 199 -2.39 10.22 13.83
CA ALA A 199 -1.18 10.47 14.61
C ALA A 199 0.07 10.50 13.73
N THR A 200 0.21 9.52 12.83
CA THR A 200 1.34 9.44 11.88
C THR A 200 1.40 10.67 10.96
N VAL A 201 0.26 11.11 10.43
CA VAL A 201 0.18 12.32 9.60
C VAL A 201 0.58 13.57 10.39
N THR A 202 0.14 13.67 11.65
CA THR A 202 0.50 14.78 12.54
C THR A 202 2.01 14.82 12.79
N ASP A 203 2.63 13.67 13.08
CA ASP A 203 4.07 13.56 13.31
C ASP A 203 4.91 13.88 12.06
N ILE A 204 4.47 13.39 10.89
CA ILE A 204 5.11 13.71 9.60
C ILE A 204 5.02 15.21 9.34
N THR A 205 3.84 15.81 9.55
CA THR A 205 3.61 17.25 9.33
C THR A 205 4.48 18.09 10.27
N ALA A 206 4.49 17.79 11.57
CA ALA A 206 5.35 18.47 12.54
C ALA A 206 6.84 18.31 12.23
N THR A 207 7.25 17.17 11.65
CA THR A 207 8.63 16.95 11.21
C THR A 207 8.96 17.73 9.94
N ALA A 208 8.03 17.83 8.99
CA ALA A 208 8.18 18.65 7.80
C ALA A 208 8.27 20.14 8.15
N ASP A 209 7.41 20.63 9.04
CA ASP A 209 7.42 22.01 9.52
C ASP A 209 8.75 22.36 10.19
N ARG A 210 9.28 21.49 11.06
CA ARG A 210 10.61 21.67 11.66
C ARG A 210 11.72 21.75 10.61
N ARG A 211 11.65 20.95 9.54
CA ARG A 211 12.64 21.00 8.44
C ARG A 211 12.53 22.29 7.64
N VAL A 212 11.32 22.77 7.37
CA VAL A 212 11.08 24.05 6.67
C VAL A 212 11.60 25.20 7.51
N GLN A 213 11.30 25.21 8.82
CA GLN A 213 11.81 26.23 9.73
C GLN A 213 13.34 26.24 9.79
N ALA A 214 13.97 25.07 9.97
CA ALA A 214 15.43 24.95 9.98
C ALA A 214 16.07 25.42 8.66
N ALA A 215 15.44 25.13 7.52
CA ALA A 215 15.91 25.61 6.22
C ALA A 215 15.74 27.14 6.07
N ALA A 216 14.65 27.70 6.58
CA ALA A 216 14.42 29.14 6.59
C ALA A 216 15.46 29.87 7.47
N ASP A 217 15.74 29.35 8.66
CA ASP A 217 16.74 29.88 9.58
C ASP A 217 18.16 29.80 8.97
N ALA A 218 18.50 28.68 8.32
CA ALA A 218 19.76 28.52 7.61
C ALA A 218 19.89 29.51 6.44
N ALA A 219 18.81 29.73 5.69
CA ALA A 219 18.78 30.71 4.60
C ALA A 219 18.92 32.16 5.12
N ALA A 220 18.33 32.49 6.27
CA ALA A 220 18.50 33.78 6.92
C ALA A 220 19.96 33.99 7.35
N ALA A 221 20.56 33.03 8.04
CA ALA A 221 21.97 33.06 8.44
C ALA A 221 22.92 33.19 7.24
N ALA A 222 22.65 32.48 6.14
CA ALA A 222 23.43 32.60 4.90
C ALA A 222 23.34 34.01 4.28
N ARG A 223 22.17 34.65 4.32
CA ARG A 223 22.00 36.04 3.84
C ARG A 223 22.77 37.03 4.72
N GLU A 224 22.75 36.85 6.03
CA GLU A 224 23.54 37.68 6.97
C GLU A 224 25.04 37.54 6.72
N GLN A 225 25.53 36.31 6.57
CA GLN A 225 26.93 36.04 6.23
C GLN A 225 27.31 36.66 4.87
N ALA A 226 26.45 36.53 3.86
CA ALA A 226 26.67 37.15 2.56
C ALA A 226 26.70 38.68 2.65
N ALA A 227 25.85 39.30 3.46
CA ALA A 227 25.86 40.74 3.70
C ALA A 227 27.16 41.18 4.41
N ALA A 228 27.59 40.44 5.43
CA ALA A 228 28.85 40.69 6.13
C ALA A 228 30.06 40.59 5.20
N LEU A 229 30.12 39.54 4.36
CA LEU A 229 31.19 39.37 3.37
C LEU A 229 31.19 40.49 2.31
N ARG A 230 30.00 40.91 1.83
CA ARG A 230 29.91 42.07 0.92
C ARG A 230 30.44 43.35 1.56
N ALA A 231 30.11 43.60 2.83
CA ALA A 231 30.61 44.75 3.56
C ALA A 231 32.14 44.69 3.77
N GLN A 232 32.69 43.50 4.06
CA GLN A 232 34.15 43.30 4.14
C GLN A 232 34.84 43.56 2.80
N VAL A 233 34.28 43.06 1.69
CA VAL A 233 34.82 43.31 0.35
C VAL A 233 34.80 44.79 0.00
N GLU A 234 33.72 45.51 0.31
CA GLU A 234 33.65 46.95 0.06
C GLU A 234 34.66 47.73 0.90
N SER A 235 34.78 47.39 2.20
CA SER A 235 35.81 47.97 3.08
C SER A 235 37.23 47.73 2.55
N LEU A 236 37.53 46.53 2.06
CA LEU A 236 38.84 46.23 1.45
C LEU A 236 39.07 47.00 0.15
N ARG A 237 38.04 47.19 -0.68
CA ARG A 237 38.13 48.02 -1.89
C ARG A 237 38.41 49.48 -1.55
N ASP A 238 37.76 50.03 -0.54
CA ASP A 238 38.00 51.40 -0.08
C ASP A 238 39.41 51.56 0.49
N GLN A 239 39.91 50.57 1.24
CA GLN A 239 41.30 50.57 1.71
C GLN A 239 42.32 50.53 0.56
N LEU A 240 42.03 49.78 -0.52
CA LEU A 240 42.88 49.76 -1.71
C LEU A 240 42.84 51.10 -2.43
N ARG A 241 41.66 51.71 -2.61
CA ARG A 241 41.51 53.05 -3.20
C ARG A 241 42.29 54.11 -2.41
N ASP A 242 42.14 54.15 -1.09
CA ASP A 242 42.89 55.08 -0.23
C ASP A 242 44.40 54.84 -0.30
N ARG A 243 44.84 53.57 -0.36
CA ARG A 243 46.26 53.26 -0.59
C ARG A 243 46.76 53.74 -1.95
N ASP A 244 46.01 53.49 -3.01
CA ASP A 244 46.36 53.94 -4.36
C ASP A 244 46.40 55.46 -4.42
N GLU A 245 45.44 56.16 -3.84
CA GLU A 245 45.43 57.63 -3.73
C GLU A 245 46.68 58.13 -2.99
N ARG A 246 47.02 57.56 -1.84
CA ARG A 246 48.25 57.91 -1.10
C ARG A 246 49.51 57.63 -1.89
N LEU A 247 49.57 56.54 -2.66
CA LEU A 247 50.70 56.25 -3.54
C LEU A 247 50.80 57.25 -4.68
N HIS A 248 49.69 57.63 -5.31
CA HIS A 248 49.65 58.67 -6.34
C HIS A 248 50.04 60.05 -5.79
N GLU A 249 49.58 60.40 -4.59
CA GLU A 249 49.97 61.63 -3.90
C GLU A 249 51.46 61.63 -3.55
N ALA A 250 51.99 60.52 -3.04
CA ALA A 250 53.40 60.35 -2.77
C ALA A 250 54.25 60.43 -4.04
N ALA A 251 53.81 59.84 -5.15
CA ALA A 251 54.46 59.94 -6.45
C ALA A 251 54.48 61.39 -6.96
N ARG A 252 53.33 62.09 -6.92
CA ARG A 252 53.25 63.52 -7.27
C ARG A 252 54.13 64.38 -6.37
N ALA A 253 54.21 64.08 -5.07
CA ALA A 253 55.09 64.78 -4.14
C ALA A 253 56.57 64.53 -4.47
N ALA A 254 56.93 63.30 -4.81
CA ALA A 254 58.27 62.95 -5.26
C ALA A 254 58.64 63.66 -6.58
N ASP A 255 57.71 63.74 -7.54
CA ASP A 255 57.94 64.48 -8.79
C ASP A 255 58.08 65.98 -8.56
N ARG A 256 57.27 66.57 -7.66
CA ARG A 256 57.45 67.97 -7.23
C ARG A 256 58.81 68.20 -6.58
N LEU A 257 59.24 67.29 -5.71
CA LEU A 257 60.57 67.36 -5.08
C LEU A 257 61.68 67.24 -6.13
N ARG A 258 61.58 66.31 -7.08
CA ARG A 258 62.53 66.18 -8.19
C ARG A 258 62.61 67.47 -9.01
N ALA A 259 61.48 68.00 -9.45
CA ALA A 259 61.43 69.25 -10.20
C ALA A 259 62.00 70.44 -9.43
N ASP A 260 61.69 70.56 -8.12
CA ASP A 260 62.27 71.61 -7.26
C ASP A 260 63.79 71.41 -7.09
N THR A 261 64.27 70.17 -6.90
CA THR A 261 65.71 69.89 -6.83
C THR A 261 66.42 70.17 -8.16
N GLU A 262 65.84 69.79 -9.30
CA GLU A 262 66.36 70.11 -10.63
C GLU A 262 66.39 71.62 -10.86
N HIS A 263 65.36 72.34 -10.44
CA HIS A 263 65.31 73.79 -10.51
C HIS A 263 66.39 74.45 -9.65
N ARG A 264 66.56 74.00 -8.39
CA ARG A 264 67.62 74.50 -7.49
C ARG A 264 69.01 74.18 -8.02
N LEU A 265 69.22 72.99 -8.59
CA LEU A 265 70.49 72.62 -9.23
C LEU A 265 70.76 73.48 -10.46
N ALA A 266 69.75 73.74 -11.30
CA ALA A 266 69.86 74.62 -12.46
C ALA A 266 70.16 76.08 -12.05
N GLN A 267 69.50 76.58 -11.00
CA GLN A 267 69.79 77.90 -10.42
C GLN A 267 71.21 77.96 -9.85
N ALA A 268 71.62 76.98 -9.04
CA ALA A 268 72.97 76.92 -8.48
C ALA A 268 74.04 76.83 -9.58
N ALA A 269 73.78 76.09 -10.65
CA ALA A 269 74.65 76.02 -11.81
C ALA A 269 74.75 77.37 -12.53
N ALA A 270 73.62 78.05 -12.76
CA ALA A 270 73.59 79.38 -13.37
C ALA A 270 74.34 80.43 -12.50
N ASP A 271 74.13 80.41 -11.18
CA ASP A 271 74.84 81.27 -10.24
C ASP A 271 76.35 80.98 -10.22
N ALA A 272 76.75 79.70 -10.28
CA ALA A 272 78.15 79.31 -10.36
C ALA A 272 78.79 79.79 -11.66
N THR A 273 78.11 79.63 -12.81
CA THR A 273 78.54 80.19 -14.09
C THR A 273 78.67 81.71 -14.01
N HIS A 274 77.69 82.40 -13.42
CA HIS A 274 77.77 83.86 -13.24
C HIS A 274 78.96 84.30 -12.39
N ARG A 275 79.26 83.59 -11.29
CA ARG A 275 80.45 83.86 -10.46
C ARG A 275 81.76 83.61 -11.22
N ILE A 276 81.80 82.58 -12.06
CA ILE A 276 82.95 82.31 -12.93
C ILE A 276 83.13 83.46 -13.92
N ASP A 277 82.06 83.89 -14.60
CA ASP A 277 82.10 85.00 -15.55
C ASP A 277 82.54 86.31 -14.88
N GLN A 278 82.04 86.60 -13.67
CA GLN A 278 82.49 87.73 -12.86
C GLN A 278 83.99 87.64 -12.51
N ALA A 279 84.45 86.47 -12.07
CA ALA A 279 85.86 86.26 -11.73
C ALA A 279 86.77 86.38 -12.97
N VAL A 280 86.31 85.91 -14.13
CA VAL A 280 87.00 86.08 -15.42
C VAL A 280 87.07 87.56 -15.78
N ALA A 281 85.96 88.30 -15.72
CA ALA A 281 85.94 89.74 -15.98
C ALA A 281 86.83 90.54 -15.01
N ASP A 282 86.85 90.17 -13.72
CA ASP A 282 87.77 90.74 -12.73
C ASP A 282 89.23 90.44 -13.04
N ALA A 283 89.54 89.21 -13.46
CA ALA A 283 90.89 88.84 -13.88
C ALA A 283 91.32 89.61 -15.14
N GLU A 284 90.44 89.76 -16.13
CA GLU A 284 90.69 90.57 -17.32
C GLU A 284 90.97 92.03 -16.97
N ARG A 285 90.15 92.64 -16.09
CA ARG A 285 90.39 94.00 -15.58
C ARG A 285 91.75 94.14 -14.88
N ARG A 286 92.14 93.15 -14.07
CA ARG A 286 93.47 93.13 -13.41
C ARG A 286 94.61 93.01 -14.43
N VAL A 287 94.43 92.21 -15.47
CA VAL A 287 95.41 92.08 -16.56
C VAL A 287 95.53 93.39 -17.34
N GLU A 288 94.42 94.07 -17.63
CA GLU A 288 94.45 95.39 -18.28
C GLU A 288 95.11 96.45 -17.40
N GLN A 289 94.81 96.48 -16.09
CA GLN A 289 95.49 97.34 -15.13
C GLN A 289 97.00 97.07 -15.10
N ALA A 290 97.43 95.82 -15.01
CA ALA A 290 98.85 95.45 -15.04
C ALA A 290 99.53 95.85 -16.37
N ARG A 291 98.83 95.74 -17.50
CA ARG A 291 99.31 96.21 -18.80
C ARG A 291 99.47 97.73 -18.83
N ALA A 292 98.52 98.48 -18.26
CA ALA A 292 98.58 99.92 -18.16
C ALA A 292 99.72 100.39 -17.23
N GLU A 293 99.93 99.71 -16.10
CA GLU A 293 101.05 99.97 -15.18
C GLU A 293 102.41 99.69 -15.85
N LEU A 294 102.54 98.59 -16.60
CA LEU A 294 103.73 98.29 -17.40
C LEU A 294 104.00 99.34 -18.48
N ALA A 295 102.96 99.85 -19.13
CA ALA A 295 103.08 100.93 -20.11
C ALA A 295 103.55 102.24 -19.44
N ALA A 296 102.97 102.59 -18.29
CA ALA A 296 103.37 103.77 -17.51
C ALA A 296 104.82 103.68 -17.00
N LEU A 297 105.26 102.50 -16.54
CA LEU A 297 106.64 102.25 -16.13
C LEU A 297 107.62 102.40 -17.30
N ARG A 298 107.27 101.90 -18.50
CA ARG A 298 108.07 102.09 -19.72
C ARG A 298 108.23 103.57 -20.06
N GLU A 299 107.14 104.33 -20.04
CA GLU A 299 107.17 105.77 -20.31
C GLU A 299 108.02 106.53 -19.28
N GLN A 300 107.96 106.13 -18.00
CA GLN A 300 108.80 106.70 -16.95
C GLN A 300 110.30 106.40 -17.16
N HIS A 301 110.64 105.20 -17.64
CA HIS A 301 112.01 104.84 -18.00
C HIS A 301 112.52 105.62 -19.22
N GLU A 302 111.70 105.79 -20.26
CA GLU A 302 112.04 106.61 -21.43
C GLU A 302 112.31 108.06 -21.04
N ARG A 303 111.49 108.64 -20.16
CA ARG A 303 111.70 110.00 -19.63
C ARG A 303 113.01 110.11 -18.84
N ARG A 304 113.35 109.10 -18.01
CA ARG A 304 114.64 109.05 -17.30
C ARG A 304 115.83 108.96 -18.25
N VAL A 305 115.73 108.17 -19.31
CA VAL A 305 116.79 108.06 -20.33
C VAL A 305 116.99 109.39 -21.06
N LEU A 306 115.90 110.08 -21.41
CA LEU A 306 115.97 111.41 -22.02
C LEU A 306 116.61 112.46 -21.10
N ASP A 307 116.27 112.46 -19.81
CA ASP A 307 116.88 113.39 -18.85
C ASP A 307 118.37 113.09 -18.59
N LEU A 308 118.77 111.82 -18.54
CA LEU A 308 120.18 111.44 -18.48
C LEU A 308 120.94 111.83 -19.75
N GLY A 309 120.30 111.73 -20.92
CA GLY A 309 120.86 112.21 -22.19
C GLY A 309 121.10 113.73 -22.19
N ARG A 310 120.17 114.52 -21.62
CA ARG A 310 120.35 115.97 -21.45
C ARG A 310 121.46 116.30 -20.45
N GLN A 311 121.57 115.55 -19.35
CA GLN A 311 122.61 115.75 -18.35
C GLN A 311 124.01 115.44 -18.90
N LEU A 312 124.14 114.39 -19.72
CA LEU A 312 125.40 114.09 -20.41
C LEU A 312 125.76 115.18 -21.43
N GLY A 313 124.80 115.69 -22.20
CA GLY A 313 125.00 116.81 -23.12
C GLY A 313 125.46 118.10 -22.41
N ALA A 314 124.92 118.39 -21.22
CA ALA A 314 125.33 119.54 -20.41
C ALA A 314 126.74 119.38 -19.80
N GLN A 315 127.19 118.14 -19.55
CA GLN A 315 128.53 117.86 -19.05
C GLN A 315 129.60 117.91 -20.16
N THR A 316 129.30 117.44 -21.37
CA THR A 316 130.21 117.61 -22.52
C THR A 316 130.36 119.09 -22.91
N GLU A 317 129.29 119.88 -22.89
CA GLU A 317 129.39 121.33 -23.13
C GLU A 317 130.18 122.09 -22.06
N ARG A 318 130.22 121.59 -20.81
CA ARG A 318 131.07 122.13 -19.73
C ARG A 318 132.54 121.76 -19.93
N ALA A 319 132.82 120.53 -20.35
CA ALA A 319 134.16 120.08 -20.69
C ALA A 319 134.75 120.90 -21.86
N ASP A 320 133.96 121.12 -22.92
CA ASP A 320 134.39 121.91 -24.09
C ASP A 320 134.62 123.39 -23.78
N ARG A 321 133.91 123.95 -22.80
CA ARG A 321 134.13 125.33 -22.32
C ARG A 321 135.39 125.46 -21.47
N LEU A 322 135.67 124.46 -20.63
CA LEU A 322 136.89 124.41 -19.83
C LEU A 322 138.14 124.19 -20.70
N GLN A 323 138.03 123.34 -21.74
CA GLN A 323 139.11 123.13 -22.71
C GLN A 323 139.45 124.45 -23.45
N ARG A 324 138.44 125.16 -23.96
CA ARG A 324 138.62 126.47 -24.63
C ARG A 324 139.10 127.60 -23.71
N ALA A 325 138.96 127.47 -22.40
CA ALA A 325 139.53 128.40 -21.43
C ALA A 325 141.00 128.08 -21.15
N HIS A 326 141.35 126.79 -21.05
CA HIS A 326 142.71 126.31 -20.86
C HIS A 326 143.63 126.69 -22.04
N ASP A 327 143.14 126.57 -23.28
CA ASP A 327 143.92 126.93 -24.48
C ASP A 327 144.21 128.44 -24.55
N ARG A 328 143.28 129.29 -24.10
CA ARG A 328 143.46 130.75 -24.01
C ARG A 328 144.46 131.16 -22.93
N HIS A 329 144.52 130.43 -21.81
CA HIS A 329 145.50 130.69 -20.75
C HIS A 329 146.92 130.29 -21.14
N ARG A 330 147.07 129.23 -21.95
CA ARG A 330 148.37 128.78 -22.47
C ARG A 330 148.97 129.80 -23.45
N GLU A 331 148.16 130.35 -24.34
CA GLU A 331 148.58 131.35 -25.34
C GLU A 331 148.99 132.71 -24.72
N LEU A 332 148.43 133.05 -23.55
CA LEU A 332 148.79 134.24 -22.77
C LEU A 332 150.13 134.10 -22.03
N ILE A 333 150.47 132.89 -21.58
CA ILE A 333 151.72 132.60 -20.85
C ILE A 333 152.93 132.60 -21.80
N ASP A 334 152.77 132.04 -23.01
CA ASP A 334 153.84 132.04 -24.02
C ASP A 334 154.17 133.46 -24.54
N ARG A 335 153.21 134.40 -24.53
CA ARG A 335 153.45 135.81 -24.88
C ARG A 335 154.17 136.61 -23.79
N LEU A 336 153.90 136.33 -22.51
CA LEU A 336 154.56 137.02 -21.38
C LEU A 336 156.03 136.58 -21.21
N LEU A 337 156.35 135.34 -21.57
CA LEU A 337 157.73 134.82 -21.54
C LEU A 337 158.62 135.41 -22.65
N ALA A 338 158.03 135.94 -23.73
CA ALA A 338 158.78 136.53 -24.85
C ALA A 338 159.20 138.00 -24.66
N THR A 339 158.64 138.72 -23.68
CA THR A 339 158.85 140.18 -23.50
C THR A 339 159.83 140.60 -22.39
N ALA A 340 160.43 139.67 -21.63
CA ALA A 340 161.24 140.02 -20.44
C ALA A 340 162.69 139.47 -20.43
N ARG A 341 163.24 139.02 -21.57
CA ARG A 341 164.65 138.57 -21.65
C ARG A 341 165.39 139.14 -22.86
N THR A 342 165.80 140.40 -22.73
CA THR A 342 166.90 141.04 -23.48
C THR A 342 167.75 141.83 -22.49
N ASP A 343 168.67 141.15 -21.80
CA ASP A 343 170.02 141.63 -21.44
C ASP A 343 170.80 140.51 -20.71
N PRO A 344 172.14 140.50 -20.81
CA PRO A 344 172.92 139.28 -21.05
C PRO A 344 174.11 139.12 -20.05
N ALA A 345 174.95 138.09 -20.27
CA ALA A 345 176.19 137.72 -19.52
C ALA A 345 175.92 137.04 -18.16
N THR A 346 176.64 136.03 -17.64
CA THR A 346 178.01 135.48 -17.82
C THR A 346 178.00 134.06 -17.15
N PRO A 347 179.01 133.17 -17.35
CA PRO A 347 178.85 131.71 -17.29
C PRO A 347 179.49 131.00 -16.06
N THR A 348 179.50 129.65 -16.12
CA THR A 348 180.30 128.61 -15.43
C THR A 348 179.72 127.81 -14.22
N GLN A 349 179.59 126.48 -14.46
CA GLN A 349 179.82 125.28 -13.61
C GLN A 349 178.76 124.71 -12.60
N ASP A 350 178.13 123.58 -13.00
CA ASP A 350 178.12 122.19 -12.42
C ASP A 350 177.84 121.90 -10.92
N PRO A 351 177.48 120.66 -10.49
CA PRO A 351 176.42 119.72 -10.92
C PRO A 351 175.52 119.17 -9.77
N ALA A 352 174.57 118.31 -10.15
CA ALA A 352 174.06 117.10 -9.46
C ALA A 352 173.27 117.17 -8.14
N ASP A 353 172.05 116.61 -8.21
CA ASP A 353 171.31 115.73 -7.26
C ASP A 353 169.80 116.07 -7.33
N ARG A 354 168.80 115.22 -7.11
CA ARG A 354 168.55 113.76 -7.09
C ARG A 354 167.04 113.65 -6.76
N GLU A 355 166.41 112.53 -7.14
CA GLU A 355 165.14 111.98 -6.60
C GLU A 355 163.83 112.76 -6.90
N GLN A 356 162.66 112.15 -7.17
CA GLN A 356 162.19 110.76 -7.09
C GLN A 356 160.82 110.68 -7.81
N ALA A 357 160.56 109.56 -8.49
CA ALA A 357 159.39 108.67 -8.32
C ALA A 357 158.90 108.06 -9.64
N ASP A 358 158.95 106.73 -9.66
CA ASP A 358 158.90 105.74 -10.74
C ASP A 358 158.03 104.57 -10.18
N VAL A 359 157.21 103.85 -10.96
CA VAL A 359 157.44 102.45 -11.43
C VAL A 359 156.41 101.40 -10.93
N GLU A 360 155.93 100.60 -11.89
CA GLU A 360 155.57 99.15 -11.95
C GLU A 360 154.71 98.34 -10.93
N HIS A 361 154.02 97.33 -11.52
CA HIS A 361 153.81 95.91 -11.10
C HIS A 361 152.90 95.47 -9.91
N GLY A 362 152.14 94.38 -10.13
CA GLY A 362 151.63 93.42 -9.10
C GLY A 362 150.10 93.24 -9.08
N ALA A 363 149.46 92.17 -9.55
CA ALA A 363 149.49 90.74 -9.17
C ALA A 363 148.85 90.38 -7.80
N ARG A 364 147.74 89.62 -7.87
CA ARG A 364 147.33 88.48 -6.99
C ARG A 364 147.73 88.51 -5.51
N ASN A 365 146.75 88.67 -4.61
CA ASN A 365 146.42 87.72 -3.53
C ASN A 365 145.42 88.32 -2.51
N THR A 366 144.18 87.83 -2.49
CA THR A 366 143.42 87.51 -1.25
C THR A 366 142.14 86.75 -1.61
N LEU A 367 142.35 85.52 -2.09
CA LEU A 367 141.37 84.44 -2.17
C LEU A 367 141.28 83.75 -0.79
N HIS A 368 141.05 84.54 0.27
CA HIS A 368 140.89 84.04 1.65
C HIS A 368 139.98 84.94 2.51
N ALA A 369 138.87 85.39 1.90
CA ALA A 369 137.60 85.66 2.57
C ALA A 369 136.45 85.19 1.64
N VAL A 370 136.43 83.96 1.12
CA VAL A 370 136.32 82.71 1.88
C VAL A 370 135.27 82.85 2.98
N ILE A 371 134.10 82.29 2.67
CA ILE A 371 133.49 81.26 3.53
C ILE A 371 132.72 81.77 4.76
N ALA A 372 132.52 83.09 4.94
CA ALA A 372 131.75 83.62 6.08
C ALA A 372 130.32 84.15 5.79
N MET A 373 129.76 84.05 4.58
CA MET A 373 128.31 84.31 4.41
C MET A 373 127.64 83.48 3.30
N LEU A 374 128.02 82.21 3.24
CA LEU A 374 127.17 81.10 2.78
C LEU A 374 126.49 80.39 3.98
N GLU A 375 126.34 81.07 5.12
CA GLU A 375 125.67 80.59 6.36
C GLU A 375 124.51 81.52 6.81
N SER A 376 123.47 81.66 5.97
CA SER A 376 122.08 81.99 6.38
C SER A 376 121.09 81.82 5.21
N ALA A 377 121.09 80.72 4.47
CA ALA A 377 120.60 79.42 4.92
C ALA A 377 119.46 79.47 5.95
N ARG A 378 118.28 79.00 5.48
CA ARG A 378 117.14 78.43 6.23
C ARG A 378 116.15 79.47 6.78
N VAL A 379 114.89 79.48 6.36
CA VAL A 379 113.93 78.37 6.51
C VAL A 379 113.00 78.21 5.28
N THR A 380 113.02 77.01 4.68
CA THR A 380 111.93 76.37 3.93
C THR A 380 111.12 75.48 4.89
N PRO A 381 110.12 74.70 4.43
CA PRO A 381 108.68 74.97 4.36
C PRO A 381 107.88 74.05 5.32
N ASP A 382 106.60 74.33 5.53
CA ASP A 382 105.59 73.32 5.93
C ASP A 382 104.24 73.90 5.44
N GLY A 383 103.37 73.18 4.74
CA GLY A 383 103.06 71.77 4.90
C GLY A 383 101.69 71.67 5.55
N THR A 384 100.67 71.39 4.72
CA THR A 384 99.50 70.55 5.04
C THR A 384 98.65 70.85 6.29
N GLU A 385 97.38 71.27 6.12
CA GLU A 385 96.19 70.42 6.38
C GLU A 385 94.84 71.17 6.30
N ALA A 386 93.94 70.58 5.50
CA ALA A 386 92.47 70.44 5.60
C ALA A 386 91.53 71.62 5.94
N PRO A 387 90.46 71.84 5.13
CA PRO A 387 89.19 72.38 5.59
C PRO A 387 88.22 71.26 5.98
N SER A 388 87.63 71.35 7.18
CA SER A 388 86.43 70.60 7.58
C SER A 388 85.22 71.52 7.47
N SER A 389 84.27 71.13 6.62
CA SER A 389 82.96 71.73 6.41
C SER A 389 82.09 71.79 7.68
N PRO A 390 81.06 72.64 7.70
CA PRO A 390 79.76 72.30 8.28
C PRO A 390 78.87 71.52 7.30
#